data_AF-A0A833A744-F1
#
_entry.id   AF-A0A833A744-F1
#
_cell.length_a   1.000
_cell.length_b   1.000
_cell.length_c   1.000
_cell.angle_alpha   90.00
_cell.angle_beta   90.00
_cell.angle_gamma   90.00
#
_symmetry.space_group_name_H-M   'P 1'
#
loop_
_entity.id
_entity.type
_entity.pdbx_description
1 polymer ?
#
loop_
_entity_poly.entity_id
_entity_poly.type
_entity_poly.pdbx_seq_one_letter_code
_entity_poly.pdbx_strand_id
1 'polypeptide(L)'
;MAGVWEKALAEEMVYLLAHLAHAEQHLLEIGAELGDVEPKILVLVDKLRIDRKKVGEVLYNSLGLSELGGEGSEFRSASESLWCTLKHLSMALVHCDESIEKLARRLVEALERGDEASSKKILSDIRELFAVRKTLRDSLKATLFELPESVKGVESIRCREDLCIETEEDGKEASVAEHAVARQG
;
A
#
# COMPACT_ATOMS: atom_id res chain seq x y z
N MET A 1 11.21 11.57 22.84
CA MET A 1 11.55 11.90 21.43
C MET A 1 12.48 10.82 20.94
N ALA A 2 12.05 10.01 19.97
CA ALA A 2 12.90 8.98 19.38
C ALA A 2 14.11 9.64 18.67
N GLY A 3 15.29 9.09 18.88
CA GLY A 3 16.53 9.55 18.25
C GLY A 3 16.48 9.41 16.72
N VAL A 4 17.32 10.16 15.99
CA VAL A 4 17.40 10.08 14.51
C VAL A 4 17.65 8.65 14.02
N TRP A 5 18.47 7.90 14.77
CA TRP A 5 18.76 6.48 14.51
C TRP A 5 17.56 5.56 14.65
N GLU A 6 16.69 5.82 15.63
CA GLU A 6 15.46 5.02 15.85
C GLU A 6 14.45 5.27 14.74
N LYS A 7 14.35 6.51 14.24
CA LYS A 7 13.51 6.85 13.09
C LYS A 7 14.00 6.20 11.80
N ALA A 8 15.31 6.23 11.55
CA ALA A 8 15.91 5.57 10.40
C ALA A 8 15.69 4.05 10.45
N LEU A 9 15.88 3.43 11.62
CA LEU A 9 15.63 2.00 11.81
C LEU A 9 14.17 1.63 11.53
N ALA A 10 13.21 2.42 12.01
CA ALA A 10 11.79 2.19 11.75
C ALA A 10 11.43 2.34 10.26
N GLU A 11 12.00 3.33 9.56
CA GLU A 11 11.85 3.45 8.10
C GLU A 11 12.38 2.19 7.39
N GLU A 12 13.59 1.72 7.72
CA GLU A 12 14.20 0.51 7.15
C GLU A 12 13.37 -0.76 7.43
N MET A 13 12.84 -0.90 8.65
CA MET A 13 11.95 -2.02 8.98
C MET A 13 10.68 -2.00 8.13
N VAL A 14 10.12 -0.83 7.84
CA VAL A 14 8.96 -0.72 6.95
C VAL A 14 9.29 -1.07 5.49
N TYR A 15 10.48 -0.71 5.01
CA TYR A 15 10.97 -1.18 3.71
C TYR A 15 11.14 -2.70 3.67
N LEU A 16 11.68 -3.31 4.74
CA LEU A 16 11.79 -4.76 4.87
C LEU A 16 10.41 -5.44 4.79
N LEU A 17 9.39 -4.86 5.43
CA LEU A 17 8.02 -5.37 5.35
C LEU A 17 7.45 -5.32 3.93
N ALA A 18 7.69 -4.23 3.22
CA ALA A 18 7.29 -4.09 1.82
C ALA A 18 7.95 -5.17 0.96
N HIS A 19 9.27 -5.36 1.07
CA HIS A 19 9.98 -6.34 0.27
C HIS A 19 9.56 -7.78 0.57
N LEU A 20 9.25 -8.12 1.82
CA LEU A 20 8.71 -9.44 2.17
C LEU A 20 7.32 -9.67 1.56
N ALA A 21 6.45 -8.67 1.59
CA ALA A 21 5.15 -8.74 0.93
C ALA A 21 5.26 -8.81 -0.60
N HIS A 22 6.25 -8.14 -1.17
CA HIS A 22 6.42 -8.12 -2.62
C HIS A 22 6.99 -9.44 -3.13
N ALA A 23 7.93 -10.04 -2.38
CA ALA A 23 8.41 -11.39 -2.62
C ALA A 23 7.29 -12.45 -2.53
N GLU A 24 6.35 -12.29 -1.59
CA GLU A 24 5.17 -13.15 -1.48
C GLU A 24 4.33 -13.06 -2.76
N GLN A 25 4.06 -11.84 -3.24
CA GLN A 25 3.29 -11.62 -4.46
C GLN A 25 3.96 -12.25 -5.69
N HIS A 26 5.26 -12.07 -5.88
CA HIS A 26 5.97 -12.68 -7.01
C HIS A 26 5.93 -14.21 -6.99
N LEU A 27 5.97 -14.84 -5.82
CA LEU A 27 5.81 -16.29 -5.72
C LEU A 27 4.41 -16.74 -6.12
N LEU A 28 3.38 -15.98 -5.76
CA LEU A 28 2.00 -16.25 -6.17
C LEU A 28 1.82 -16.06 -7.69
N GLU A 29 2.43 -15.03 -8.27
CA GLU A 29 2.45 -14.80 -9.72
C GLU A 29 3.11 -15.98 -10.46
N ILE A 30 4.26 -16.47 -9.99
CA ILE A 30 4.90 -17.68 -10.53
C ILE A 30 3.96 -18.88 -10.43
N GLY A 31 3.31 -19.07 -9.29
CA GLY A 31 2.34 -20.15 -9.10
C GLY A 31 1.16 -20.06 -10.08
N ALA A 32 0.66 -18.86 -10.35
CA ALA A 32 -0.42 -18.63 -11.29
C ALA A 32 -0.01 -18.99 -12.73
N GLU A 33 1.19 -18.61 -13.15
CA GLU A 33 1.72 -18.91 -14.50
C GLU A 33 2.01 -20.41 -14.72
N LEU A 34 2.31 -21.16 -13.65
CA LEU A 34 2.51 -22.61 -13.74
C LEU A 34 1.19 -23.37 -14.01
N GLY A 35 0.04 -22.75 -13.77
CA GLY A 35 -1.27 -23.37 -13.99
C GLY A 35 -1.61 -24.54 -13.06
N ASP A 36 -0.76 -24.81 -12.06
CA ASP A 36 -0.95 -25.83 -11.03
C ASP A 36 -0.40 -25.34 -9.68
N VAL A 37 -0.92 -25.89 -8.60
CA VAL A 37 -0.54 -25.55 -7.23
C VAL A 37 0.74 -26.28 -6.86
N GLU A 38 1.89 -25.62 -7.01
CA GLU A 38 3.18 -26.17 -6.54
C GLU A 38 3.29 -26.04 -5.01
N PRO A 39 3.31 -27.15 -4.24
CA PRO A 39 3.31 -27.10 -2.77
C PRO A 39 4.50 -26.33 -2.18
N LYS A 40 5.66 -26.37 -2.85
CA LYS A 40 6.84 -25.63 -2.41
C LYS A 40 6.63 -24.12 -2.45
N ILE A 41 5.89 -23.61 -3.43
CA ILE A 41 5.55 -22.18 -3.52
C ILE A 41 4.69 -21.78 -2.33
N LEU A 42 3.66 -22.57 -2.01
CA LEU A 42 2.78 -22.28 -0.88
C LEU A 42 3.52 -22.27 0.47
N VAL A 43 4.47 -23.19 0.67
CA VAL A 43 5.32 -23.21 1.88
C VAL A 43 6.19 -21.95 1.97
N LEU A 44 6.73 -21.48 0.85
CA LEU A 44 7.54 -20.25 0.83
C LEU A 44 6.68 -19.00 1.07
N VAL A 45 5.49 -18.93 0.48
CA VAL A 45 4.50 -17.86 0.71
C VAL A 45 4.14 -17.77 2.18
N ASP A 46 3.79 -18.89 2.82
CA ASP A 46 3.44 -18.89 4.25
C ASP A 46 4.64 -18.48 5.12
N LYS A 47 5.84 -18.95 4.79
CA LYS A 47 7.07 -18.54 5.49
C LYS A 47 7.30 -17.03 5.40
N LEU A 48 7.17 -16.42 4.22
CA LEU A 48 7.32 -14.98 4.04
C LEU A 48 6.26 -14.19 4.81
N ARG A 49 5.01 -14.69 4.83
CA ARG A 49 3.93 -14.11 5.62
C ARG A 49 4.23 -14.14 7.12
N ILE A 50 4.76 -15.25 7.63
CA ILE A 50 5.18 -15.38 9.04
C ILE A 50 6.34 -14.44 9.35
N ASP A 51 7.36 -14.40 8.51
CA ASP A 51 8.53 -13.54 8.74
C ASP A 51 8.15 -12.05 8.67
N ARG A 52 7.21 -11.66 7.80
CA ARG A 52 6.63 -10.30 7.78
C ARG A 52 5.92 -9.95 9.09
N LYS A 53 5.16 -10.87 9.69
CA LYS A 53 4.53 -10.64 10.99
C LYS A 53 5.57 -10.41 12.10
N LYS A 54 6.62 -11.23 12.15
CA LYS A 54 7.71 -11.09 13.12
C LYS A 54 8.42 -9.74 13.01
N VAL A 55 8.73 -9.29 11.79
CA VAL A 55 9.32 -7.96 11.57
C VAL A 55 8.37 -6.86 12.07
N GLY A 56 7.06 -7.05 11.90
CA GLY A 56 6.05 -6.14 12.44
C GLY A 56 6.02 -6.04 13.94
N GLU A 57 6.05 -7.17 14.62
CA GLU A 57 6.15 -7.25 16.07
C GLU A 57 7.42 -6.53 16.56
N VAL A 58 8.56 -6.76 15.91
CA VAL A 58 9.81 -6.05 16.22
C VAL A 58 9.67 -4.54 16.03
N LEU A 59 9.08 -4.09 14.92
CA LEU A 59 8.83 -2.67 14.65
C LEU A 59 7.95 -2.05 15.75
N TYR A 60 6.83 -2.70 16.08
CA TYR A 60 5.89 -2.21 17.08
C TYR A 60 6.53 -2.13 18.47
N ASN A 61 7.28 -3.16 18.85
CA ASN A 61 8.04 -3.16 20.10
C ASN A 61 9.08 -2.02 20.12
N SER A 62 9.80 -1.81 19.02
CA SER A 62 10.81 -0.74 18.92
C SER A 62 10.22 0.66 19.02
N LEU A 63 8.96 0.83 18.61
CA LEU A 63 8.23 2.10 18.66
C LEU A 63 7.41 2.26 19.96
N GLY A 64 7.43 1.28 20.87
CA GLY A 64 6.61 1.29 22.08
C GLY A 64 5.10 1.18 21.82
N LEU A 65 4.72 0.56 20.69
CA LEU A 65 3.34 0.40 20.22
C LEU A 65 2.75 -0.98 20.56
N SER A 66 3.48 -1.78 21.32
CA SER A 66 3.10 -3.14 21.73
C SER A 66 1.81 -3.19 22.56
N GLU A 67 1.44 -2.10 23.22
CA GLU A 67 0.22 -2.00 24.04
C GLU A 67 -1.04 -1.59 23.25
N LEU A 68 -0.92 -1.27 21.95
CA LEU A 68 -2.07 -0.91 21.11
C LEU A 68 -2.93 -2.13 20.68
N GLY A 69 -2.46 -3.35 20.98
CA GLY A 69 -3.17 -4.60 20.66
C GLY A 69 -4.18 -4.98 21.74
N GLY A 70 -5.46 -5.00 21.40
CA GLY A 70 -6.50 -5.61 22.23
C GLY A 70 -6.52 -7.13 22.06
N GLU A 71 -6.67 -7.87 23.16
CA GLU A 71 -6.87 -9.33 23.12
C GLU A 71 -8.22 -9.67 22.45
N GLY A 72 -8.17 -10.49 21.40
CA GLY A 72 -9.24 -11.44 21.06
C GLY A 72 -10.61 -10.89 20.64
N SER A 73 -10.72 -9.67 20.13
CA SER A 73 -11.99 -9.12 19.65
C SER A 73 -12.31 -9.52 18.19
N GLU A 74 -13.60 -9.63 17.86
CA GLU A 74 -14.12 -9.92 16.50
C GLU A 74 -13.78 -8.80 15.48
N PHE A 75 -13.33 -7.63 15.96
CA PHE A 75 -12.92 -6.48 15.17
C PHE A 75 -11.39 -6.30 15.18
N ARG A 76 -10.82 -5.81 14.07
CA ARG A 76 -9.41 -5.41 14.04
C ARG A 76 -9.17 -4.28 15.04
N SER A 77 -8.15 -4.45 15.85
CA SER A 77 -7.60 -3.44 16.75
C SER A 77 -7.05 -2.24 15.94
N ALA A 78 -6.98 -1.06 16.57
CA ALA A 78 -6.36 0.11 15.95
C ALA A 78 -4.89 -0.16 15.53
N SER A 79 -4.17 -1.02 16.27
CA SER A 79 -2.85 -1.52 15.86
C SER A 79 -2.86 -2.31 14.57
N GLU A 80 -3.86 -3.19 14.34
CA GLU A 80 -3.92 -3.99 13.11
C GLU A 80 -4.28 -3.13 11.89
N SER A 81 -5.11 -2.10 12.09
CA SER A 81 -5.41 -1.12 11.05
C SER A 81 -4.18 -0.27 10.71
N LEU A 82 -3.48 0.25 11.73
CA LEU A 82 -2.23 0.99 11.55
C LEU A 82 -1.17 0.14 10.83
N TRP A 83 -1.05 -1.12 11.24
CA TRP A 83 -0.18 -2.10 10.61
C TRP A 83 -0.49 -2.28 9.13
N CYS A 84 -1.76 -2.45 8.79
CA CYS A 84 -2.18 -2.62 7.40
C CYS A 84 -1.91 -1.35 6.58
N THR A 85 -2.19 -0.16 7.13
CA THR A 85 -1.87 1.11 6.47
C THR A 85 -0.38 1.23 6.17
N LEU A 86 0.49 0.93 7.14
CA LEU A 86 1.94 0.93 6.94
C LEU A 86 2.36 -0.02 5.82
N LYS A 87 1.86 -1.26 5.83
CA LYS A 87 2.11 -2.26 4.78
C LYS A 87 1.67 -1.80 3.39
N HIS A 88 0.50 -1.16 3.28
CA HIS A 88 -0.01 -0.70 1.98
C HIS A 88 0.75 0.53 1.46
N LEU A 89 1.06 1.50 2.32
CA LEU A 89 1.87 2.66 1.95
C LEU A 89 3.30 2.26 1.55
N SER A 90 3.89 1.29 2.27
CA SER A 90 5.22 0.80 1.97
C SER A 90 5.26 0.04 0.64
N MET A 91 4.23 -0.75 0.34
CA MET A 91 4.10 -1.39 -0.97
C MET A 91 3.88 -0.39 -2.10
N ALA A 92 3.05 0.64 -1.88
CA ALA A 92 2.84 1.71 -2.85
C ALA A 92 4.15 2.43 -3.21
N LEU A 93 5.07 2.61 -2.24
CA LEU A 93 6.41 3.13 -2.51
C LEU A 93 7.22 2.22 -3.43
N VAL A 94 7.23 0.90 -3.19
CA VAL A 94 7.94 -0.07 -4.04
C VAL A 94 7.42 0.01 -5.47
N HIS A 95 6.10 -0.07 -5.68
CA HIS A 95 5.52 0.00 -7.03
C HIS A 95 5.68 1.37 -7.70
N CYS A 96 5.73 2.46 -6.93
CA CYS A 96 6.08 3.77 -7.46
C CYS A 96 7.52 3.77 -8.01
N ASP A 97 8.46 3.18 -7.28
CA ASP A 97 9.87 3.07 -7.68
C ASP A 97 10.00 2.21 -8.95
N GLU A 98 9.33 1.06 -9.02
CA GLU A 98 9.31 0.21 -10.22
C GLU A 98 8.70 0.90 -11.43
N SER A 99 7.66 1.71 -11.22
CA SER A 99 6.99 2.47 -12.28
C SER A 99 7.94 3.53 -12.85
N ILE A 100 8.67 4.23 -11.98
CA ILE A 100 9.71 5.18 -12.38
C ILE A 100 10.81 4.47 -13.18
N GLU A 101 11.30 3.31 -12.72
CA GLU A 101 12.32 2.54 -13.43
C GLU A 101 11.86 2.09 -14.83
N LYS A 102 10.63 1.58 -14.94
CA LYS A 102 10.04 1.17 -16.22
C LYS A 102 9.91 2.35 -17.18
N LEU A 103 9.47 3.51 -16.70
CA LEU A 103 9.40 4.73 -17.52
C LEU A 103 10.80 5.24 -17.89
N ALA A 104 11.79 5.15 -16.99
CA ALA A 104 13.16 5.57 -17.26
C ALA A 104 13.77 4.75 -18.40
N ARG A 105 13.53 3.44 -18.45
CA ARG A 105 13.94 2.59 -19.59
C ARG A 105 13.30 3.06 -20.89
N ARG A 106 11.98 3.31 -20.88
CA ARG A 106 11.25 3.82 -22.06
C ARG A 106 11.73 5.21 -22.50
N LEU A 107 12.16 6.06 -21.57
CA LEU A 107 12.75 7.36 -21.86
C LEU A 107 14.06 7.20 -22.63
N VAL A 108 14.97 6.32 -22.17
CA VAL A 108 16.24 6.03 -22.86
C VAL A 108 15.97 5.58 -24.29
N GLU A 109 15.06 4.63 -24.47
CA GLU A 109 14.68 4.14 -25.80
C GLU A 109 14.10 5.24 -26.72
N ALA A 110 13.29 6.16 -26.17
CA ALA A 110 12.72 7.27 -26.93
C ALA A 110 13.80 8.29 -27.35
N LEU A 111 14.77 8.55 -26.47
CA LEU A 111 15.91 9.42 -26.76
C LEU A 111 16.82 8.83 -27.84
N GLU A 112 17.11 7.53 -27.78
CA GLU A 112 17.90 6.82 -28.80
C GLU A 112 17.26 6.86 -30.19
N ARG A 113 15.92 6.86 -30.25
CA ARG A 113 15.16 7.00 -31.51
C ARG A 113 15.00 8.45 -31.98
N GLY A 114 15.43 9.44 -31.20
CA GLY A 114 15.20 10.86 -31.50
C GLY A 114 13.73 11.29 -31.41
N ASP A 115 12.89 10.54 -30.71
CA ASP A 115 11.47 10.87 -30.52
C ASP A 115 11.31 11.91 -29.38
N GLU A 116 11.45 13.18 -29.73
CA GLU A 116 11.36 14.28 -28.78
C GLU A 116 9.99 14.38 -28.09
N ALA A 117 8.91 14.08 -28.80
CA ALA A 117 7.55 14.22 -28.28
C ALA A 117 7.31 13.21 -27.16
N SER A 118 7.61 11.93 -27.41
CA SER A 118 7.52 10.88 -26.40
C SER A 118 8.49 11.13 -25.24
N SER A 119 9.72 11.54 -25.52
CA SER A 119 10.73 11.80 -24.48
C SER A 119 10.27 12.89 -23.51
N LYS A 120 9.71 14.00 -24.01
CA LYS A 120 9.19 15.10 -23.17
C LYS A 120 8.01 14.63 -22.31
N LYS A 121 7.09 13.85 -22.88
CA LYS A 121 5.95 13.29 -22.14
C LYS A 121 6.41 12.36 -21.02
N ILE A 122 7.24 11.35 -21.35
CA ILE A 122 7.72 10.37 -20.37
C ILE A 122 8.49 11.07 -19.23
N LEU A 123 9.29 12.08 -19.55
CA LEU A 123 10.00 12.87 -18.54
C LEU A 123 9.03 13.62 -17.61
N SER A 124 7.89 14.11 -18.12
CA SER A 124 6.83 14.69 -17.29
C SER A 124 6.22 13.66 -16.35
N ASP A 125 5.81 12.51 -16.90
CA ASP A 125 5.23 11.42 -16.12
C ASP A 125 6.18 10.95 -14.98
N ILE A 126 7.49 10.84 -15.26
CA ILE A 126 8.51 10.50 -14.26
C ILE A 126 8.58 11.56 -13.14
N ARG A 127 8.51 12.85 -13.49
CA ARG A 127 8.53 13.94 -12.48
C ARG A 127 7.31 13.89 -11.57
N GLU A 128 6.15 13.59 -12.13
CA GLU A 128 4.92 13.40 -11.35
C GLU A 128 5.06 12.22 -10.40
N LEU A 129 5.60 11.08 -10.85
CA LEU A 129 5.86 9.94 -9.97
C LEU A 129 6.88 10.25 -8.88
N PHE A 130 7.93 11.04 -9.14
CA PHE A 130 8.83 11.48 -8.07
C PHE A 130 8.11 12.34 -7.01
N ALA A 131 7.15 13.18 -7.42
CA ALA A 131 6.33 13.95 -6.49
C ALA A 131 5.41 13.03 -5.67
N VAL A 132 4.76 12.05 -6.31
CA VAL A 132 3.94 11.03 -5.63
C VAL A 132 4.77 10.24 -4.63
N ARG A 133 5.95 9.76 -5.04
CA ARG A 133 6.89 9.04 -4.18
C ARG A 133 7.25 9.83 -2.92
N LYS A 134 7.51 11.13 -3.08
CA LYS A 134 7.78 12.03 -1.94
C LYS A 134 6.58 12.08 -0.99
N THR A 135 5.38 12.30 -1.52
CA THR A 135 4.14 12.32 -0.73
C THR A 135 3.91 11.01 0.00
N LEU A 136 4.11 9.86 -0.66
CA LEU A 136 3.98 8.54 -0.03
C LEU A 136 4.97 8.38 1.14
N ARG A 137 6.22 8.80 0.97
CA ARG A 137 7.22 8.76 2.04
C ARG A 137 6.84 9.66 3.21
N ASP A 138 6.34 10.86 2.94
CA ASP A 138 5.92 11.80 3.97
C ASP A 138 4.70 11.26 4.73
N SER A 139 3.72 10.67 4.04
CA SER A 139 2.59 9.96 4.65
C SER A 139 3.03 8.77 5.51
N LEU A 140 4.04 8.01 5.07
CA LEU A 140 4.58 6.88 5.82
C LEU A 140 5.24 7.35 7.12
N LYS A 141 6.01 8.43 7.08
CA LYS A 141 6.61 9.05 8.28
C LYS A 141 5.56 9.57 9.26
N ALA A 142 4.55 10.27 8.76
CA ALA A 142 3.45 10.76 9.60
C ALA A 142 2.72 9.58 10.26
N THR A 143 2.44 8.51 9.50
CA THR A 143 1.81 7.29 10.02
C THR A 143 2.67 6.58 11.07
N LEU A 144 3.99 6.57 10.90
CA LEU A 144 4.93 5.92 11.84
C LEU A 144 5.15 6.71 13.13
N PHE A 145 5.23 8.04 13.06
CA PHE A 145 5.79 8.84 14.15
C PHE A 145 4.82 9.87 14.74
N GLU A 146 3.75 10.23 14.03
CA GLU A 146 2.80 11.27 14.46
C GLU A 146 1.43 10.67 14.80
N LEU A 147 0.97 9.71 13.97
CA LEU A 147 -0.32 9.05 14.15
C LEU A 147 -0.41 8.17 15.42
N PRO A 148 0.63 7.43 15.86
CA PRO A 148 0.48 6.50 16.97
C PRO A 148 0.05 7.17 18.30
N GLU A 149 0.52 8.40 18.55
CA GLU A 149 0.08 9.19 19.71
C GLU A 149 -1.40 9.60 19.61
N SER A 150 -1.89 9.84 18.39
CA SER A 150 -3.26 10.29 18.12
C SER A 150 -4.29 9.16 18.14
N VAL A 151 -3.86 7.91 18.02
CA VAL A 151 -4.73 6.72 18.03
C VAL A 151 -4.71 5.94 19.35
N LYS A 152 -3.95 6.40 20.35
CA LYS A 152 -4.03 5.89 21.72
C LYS A 152 -5.47 6.07 22.23
N GLY A 153 -6.16 4.94 22.49
CA GLY A 153 -7.55 4.93 22.98
C GLY A 153 -8.62 4.58 21.94
N VAL A 154 -8.24 4.26 20.69
CA VAL A 154 -9.20 3.72 19.72
C VAL A 154 -9.33 2.21 19.92
N GLU A 155 -10.48 1.76 20.47
CA GLU A 155 -10.69 0.36 20.88
C GLU A 155 -10.89 -0.61 19.70
N SER A 156 -11.58 -0.19 18.63
CA SER A 156 -11.76 -1.02 17.43
C SER A 156 -12.05 -0.17 16.19
N ILE A 157 -11.52 -0.60 15.04
CA ILE A 157 -11.80 0.02 13.74
C ILE A 157 -12.30 -1.07 12.80
N ARG A 158 -13.50 -0.87 12.22
CA ARG A 158 -14.02 -1.77 11.19
C ARG A 158 -13.13 -1.67 9.94
N CYS A 159 -12.39 -2.75 9.65
CA CYS A 159 -11.71 -2.90 8.36
C CYS A 159 -12.76 -2.99 7.24
N ARG A 160 -12.65 -2.13 6.23
CA ARG A 160 -13.48 -2.19 5.02
C ARG A 160 -12.68 -2.68 3.82
N GLU A 161 -12.08 -3.88 3.93
CA GLU A 161 -11.47 -4.57 2.77
C GLU A 161 -12.50 -4.85 1.65
N ASP A 162 -13.80 -4.78 1.96
CA ASP A 162 -14.94 -4.82 1.03
C ASP A 162 -15.06 -3.60 0.09
N LEU A 163 -14.35 -2.49 0.35
CA LEU A 163 -14.27 -1.35 -0.59
C LEU A 163 -13.22 -1.51 -1.70
N CYS A 164 -12.38 -2.56 -1.66
CA CYS A 164 -11.37 -2.85 -2.68
C CYS A 164 -11.84 -3.90 -3.71
N ILE A 165 -13.11 -4.31 -3.67
CA ILE A 165 -13.74 -5.04 -4.75
C ILE A 165 -14.41 -3.98 -5.62
N GLU A 166 -13.92 -3.79 -6.85
CA GLU A 166 -14.73 -3.14 -7.88
C GLU A 166 -15.98 -3.99 -8.05
N THR A 167 -17.08 -3.55 -7.44
CA THR A 167 -18.39 -4.12 -7.73
C THR A 167 -18.67 -3.82 -9.20
N GLU A 168 -18.72 -4.87 -10.02
CA GLU A 168 -19.32 -4.83 -11.35
C GLU A 168 -20.83 -4.53 -11.23
N GLU A 169 -21.19 -3.31 -10.82
CA GLU A 169 -22.53 -2.76 -10.97
C GLU A 169 -22.45 -1.26 -11.29
N ASP A 170 -21.62 -0.90 -12.27
CA ASP A 170 -21.89 0.29 -13.09
C ASP A 170 -22.92 -0.10 -14.16
N GLY A 171 -24.19 0.16 -13.88
CA GLY A 171 -25.22 0.03 -14.90
C GLY A 171 -26.65 0.11 -14.39
N LYS A 172 -27.17 1.35 -14.33
CA LYS A 172 -28.56 1.82 -14.07
C LYS A 172 -28.72 2.33 -12.64
N GLU A 173 -28.94 3.60 -12.34
CA GLU A 173 -29.65 4.65 -13.07
C GLU A 173 -29.09 6.02 -12.64
N ALA A 174 -28.46 6.72 -13.57
CA ALA A 174 -28.47 8.18 -13.57
C ALA A 174 -29.17 8.61 -14.86
N SER A 175 -30.45 8.97 -14.76
CA SER A 175 -31.17 9.61 -15.85
C SER A 175 -32.42 10.33 -15.32
N VAL A 176 -32.25 11.63 -15.05
CA VAL A 176 -33.12 12.77 -15.39
C VAL A 176 -34.58 12.70 -14.86
N ALA A 177 -35.15 13.65 -14.12
CA ALA A 177 -35.25 15.06 -14.47
C ALA A 177 -35.86 15.90 -13.34
N GLU A 178 -35.47 17.17 -13.32
CA GLU A 178 -36.12 18.26 -12.60
C GLU A 178 -37.61 18.44 -12.97
N HIS A 179 -38.38 18.89 -11.98
CA HIS A 179 -39.52 19.82 -12.08
C HIS A 179 -40.48 19.69 -13.27
N ALA A 180 -41.70 19.20 -13.01
CA ALA A 180 -42.90 19.76 -13.63
C ALA A 180 -44.13 19.62 -12.72
N VAL A 181 -44.76 20.77 -12.54
CA VAL A 181 -45.99 21.07 -11.80
C VAL A 181 -47.24 20.56 -12.53
N ALA A 182 -48.28 20.25 -11.74
CA ALA A 182 -49.72 20.21 -12.06
C ALA A 182 -50.32 19.01 -12.83
N ARG A 183 -51.29 18.34 -12.19
CA ARG A 183 -52.76 18.37 -12.48
C ARG A 183 -53.44 17.26 -11.66
N GLN A 184 -54.32 17.62 -10.72
CA GLN A 184 -55.78 17.46 -10.83
C GLN A 184 -56.24 16.03 -11.16
N GLY A 185 -56.91 15.43 -10.18
CA GLY A 185 -57.64 14.17 -10.22
C GLY A 185 -58.13 13.86 -8.82
#